data_AF-A0A7W9AJ67-F1
#
_entry.id   AF-A0A7W9AJ67-F1
#
_cell.length_a   1.000
_cell.length_b   1.000
_cell.length_c   1.000
_cell.angle_alpha   90.00
_cell.angle_beta   90.00
_cell.angle_gamma   90.00
#
_symmetry.space_group_name_H-M   'P 1'
#
loop_
_entity.id
_entity.type
_entity.pdbx_description
1 polymer ?
#
loop_
_entity_poly.entity_id
_entity_poly.type
_entity_poly.pdbx_seq_one_letter_code
_entity_poly.pdbx_strand_id
1 'polypeptide(L)'
;MAAMLACSTAHAAIIFTSDFEISEAEGGPAAGSLQTENFLGSFGGPRPGQDPTTNRTAKTIAPFEAKAADKIVFRASGTDDTLGGYIDNINLTAVPEPGTWALLFTGFLAIGSVLRRRRNDVISFA
;
A
#
# COMPACT_ATOMS: atom_id res chain seq x y z
N MET A 1 -18.05 -39.43 -2.51
CA MET A 1 -18.23 -38.08 -1.94
C MET A 1 -16.87 -37.66 -1.38
N ALA A 2 -16.06 -36.94 -2.17
CA ALA A 2 -14.71 -36.55 -1.78
C ALA A 2 -14.73 -35.08 -1.32
N ALA A 3 -14.47 -34.86 -0.03
CA ALA A 3 -14.25 -33.53 0.51
C ALA A 3 -12.82 -33.10 0.14
N MET A 4 -12.70 -32.25 -0.87
CA MET A 4 -11.45 -31.57 -1.20
C MET A 4 -11.21 -30.51 -0.13
N LEU A 5 -10.35 -30.82 0.84
CA LEU A 5 -9.91 -29.89 1.86
C LEU A 5 -9.00 -28.86 1.18
N ALA A 6 -9.56 -27.69 0.82
CA ALA A 6 -8.74 -26.56 0.42
C ALA A 6 -8.01 -26.06 1.68
N CYS A 7 -6.72 -26.42 1.80
CA CYS A 7 -5.82 -25.72 2.69
C CYS A 7 -5.67 -24.30 2.12
N SER A 8 -6.50 -23.37 2.59
CA SER A 8 -6.32 -21.95 2.34
C SER A 8 -5.04 -21.54 3.04
N THR A 9 -3.93 -21.46 2.31
CA THR A 9 -2.72 -20.80 2.79
C THR A 9 -3.07 -19.34 3.06
N ALA A 10 -3.38 -19.04 4.32
CA ALA A 10 -3.49 -17.71 4.86
C ALA A 10 -2.10 -17.08 4.80
N HIS A 11 -1.79 -16.45 3.68
CA HIS A 11 -0.63 -15.57 3.57
C HIS A 11 -1.02 -14.27 4.28
N ALA A 12 -0.11 -13.76 5.12
CA ALA A 12 -0.26 -12.45 5.72
C ALA A 12 -0.43 -11.41 4.59
N ALA A 13 -1.57 -10.73 4.62
CA ALA A 13 -1.98 -9.76 3.62
C ALA A 13 -1.26 -8.44 3.89
N ILE A 14 -0.13 -8.22 3.21
CA ILE A 14 0.64 -6.99 3.40
C ILE A 14 -0.02 -5.88 2.59
N ILE A 15 -0.37 -4.79 3.29
CA ILE A 15 -0.89 -3.58 2.67
C ILE A 15 0.29 -2.72 2.23
N PHE A 16 0.28 -2.30 0.97
CA PHE A 16 1.28 -1.42 0.40
C PHE A 16 0.68 -0.07 0.06
N THR A 17 1.49 0.96 0.25
CA THR A 17 1.28 2.29 -0.35
C THR A 17 2.28 2.49 -1.46
N SER A 18 1.83 3.07 -2.58
CA SER A 18 2.68 3.37 -3.72
C SER A 18 2.66 4.85 -4.05
N ASP A 19 3.84 5.42 -4.13
CA ASP A 19 4.08 6.78 -4.58
C ASP A 19 4.94 6.74 -5.84
N PHE A 20 4.62 7.58 -6.81
CA PHE A 20 5.42 7.74 -8.03
C PHE A 20 5.28 9.15 -8.57
N GLU A 21 6.18 9.52 -9.47
CA GLU A 21 6.13 10.77 -10.20
C GLU A 21 5.81 10.53 -11.66
N ILE A 22 5.04 11.45 -12.25
CA ILE A 22 4.74 11.45 -13.68
C ILE A 22 5.15 12.78 -14.32
N SER A 23 5.79 12.72 -15.48
CA SER A 23 5.86 13.84 -16.42
C SER A 23 5.35 13.42 -17.79
N GLU A 24 4.58 14.28 -18.46
CA GLU A 24 4.04 13.98 -19.80
C GLU A 24 4.87 14.70 -20.85
N ALA A 25 5.20 14.04 -21.96
CA ALA A 25 5.57 14.75 -23.18
C ALA A 25 4.33 15.40 -23.83
N GLU A 26 4.52 16.55 -24.48
CA GLU A 26 3.42 17.31 -25.10
C GLU A 26 2.64 16.40 -26.08
N GLY A 27 1.32 16.28 -25.87
CA GLY A 27 0.45 15.38 -26.65
C GLY A 27 0.26 13.97 -26.08
N GLY A 28 0.68 13.71 -24.84
CA GLY A 28 0.45 12.44 -24.14
C GLY A 28 -0.98 12.23 -23.63
N PRO A 29 -1.32 11.00 -23.20
CA PRO A 29 -2.65 10.65 -22.71
C PRO A 29 -2.95 11.26 -21.34
N ALA A 30 -4.08 11.97 -21.23
CA ALA A 30 -4.50 12.76 -20.06
C ALA A 30 -4.81 11.95 -18.77
N ALA A 31 -4.65 10.63 -18.77
CA ALA A 31 -4.87 9.77 -17.62
C ALA A 31 -4.07 8.46 -17.74
N GLY A 32 -3.78 7.84 -16.60
CA GLY A 32 -3.21 6.50 -16.53
C GLY A 32 -3.75 5.70 -15.36
N SER A 33 -3.35 4.44 -15.30
CA SER A 33 -3.76 3.53 -14.23
C SER A 33 -2.60 2.70 -13.70
N LEU A 34 -2.70 2.37 -12.42
CA LEU A 34 -1.95 1.34 -11.74
C LEU A 34 -2.83 0.11 -11.61
N GLN A 35 -2.32 -1.04 -12.04
CA GLN A 35 -3.02 -2.30 -11.98
C GLN A 35 -2.19 -3.31 -11.20
N THR A 36 -2.84 -4.03 -10.30
CA THR A 36 -2.42 -5.35 -9.83
C THR A 36 -3.52 -6.37 -10.12
N GLU A 37 -3.34 -7.62 -9.72
CA GLU A 37 -4.36 -8.66 -9.94
C GLU A 37 -5.71 -8.35 -9.24
N ASN A 38 -5.70 -7.58 -8.15
CA ASN A 38 -6.90 -7.32 -7.34
C ASN A 38 -7.22 -5.83 -7.12
N PHE A 39 -6.42 -4.94 -7.70
CA PHE A 39 -6.55 -3.51 -7.44
C PHE A 39 -6.30 -2.68 -8.70
N LEU A 40 -7.17 -1.70 -8.90
CA LEU A 40 -7.08 -0.72 -9.97
C LEU A 40 -7.13 0.69 -9.36
N GLY A 41 -6.00 1.39 -9.43
CA GLY A 41 -5.88 2.81 -9.10
C GLY A 41 -5.82 3.66 -10.36
N SER A 42 -6.62 4.71 -10.45
CA SER A 42 -6.57 5.67 -11.57
C SER A 42 -5.88 6.96 -11.13
N PHE A 43 -5.07 7.54 -12.02
CA PHE A 43 -4.43 8.82 -11.81
C PHE A 43 -4.66 9.73 -13.02
N GLY A 44 -5.02 10.99 -12.73
CA GLY A 44 -5.13 12.02 -13.76
C GLY A 44 -3.75 12.49 -14.22
N GLY A 45 -3.63 12.70 -15.53
CA GLY A 45 -2.44 13.24 -16.19
C GLY A 45 -2.24 14.74 -15.93
N PRO A 46 -1.01 15.26 -16.16
CA PRO A 46 -0.71 16.68 -16.30
C PRO A 46 -1.73 17.48 -17.12
N ARG A 47 -1.94 18.75 -16.74
CA ARG A 47 -2.81 19.67 -17.49
C ARG A 47 -2.06 20.22 -18.70
N PRO A 48 -2.75 20.57 -19.81
CA PRO A 48 -2.11 21.17 -20.99
C PRO A 48 -1.23 22.37 -20.61
N GLY A 49 0.03 22.38 -21.05
CA GLY A 49 0.99 23.46 -20.82
C GLY A 49 2.03 23.23 -19.70
N GLN A 50 2.12 22.04 -19.11
CA GLN A 50 3.26 21.69 -18.25
C GLN A 50 4.44 21.20 -19.10
N ASP A 51 5.63 21.79 -18.90
CA ASP A 51 6.88 21.31 -19.50
C ASP A 51 7.16 19.85 -19.08
N PRO A 52 7.22 18.91 -20.03
CA PRO A 52 7.49 17.49 -19.83
C PRO A 52 8.76 17.15 -19.07
N THR A 53 9.75 18.04 -19.14
CA THR A 53 11.13 17.69 -18.79
C THR A 53 11.52 18.15 -17.40
N THR A 54 10.85 19.16 -16.86
CA THR A 54 11.20 19.76 -15.56
C THR A 54 10.09 19.64 -14.52
N ASN A 55 8.83 19.47 -14.93
CA ASN A 55 7.69 19.52 -14.01
C ASN A 55 7.05 18.14 -13.80
N ARG A 56 7.55 17.41 -12.78
CA ARG A 56 7.02 16.11 -12.36
C ARG A 56 5.94 16.29 -11.30
N THR A 57 4.81 15.60 -11.48
CA THR A 57 3.73 15.61 -10.50
C THR A 57 3.76 14.32 -9.68
N ALA A 58 3.89 14.44 -8.36
CA ALA A 58 3.78 13.31 -7.45
C ALA A 58 2.34 12.77 -7.42
N LYS A 59 2.23 11.45 -7.42
CA LYS A 59 0.98 10.70 -7.39
C LYS A 59 1.07 9.63 -6.31
N THR A 60 0.14 9.70 -5.37
CA THR A 60 -0.07 8.68 -4.34
C THR A 60 -1.32 7.90 -4.70
N ILE A 61 -1.24 6.58 -4.65
CA ILE A 61 -2.39 5.72 -4.87
C ILE A 61 -2.89 5.18 -3.53
N ALA A 62 -4.19 4.92 -3.46
CA ALA A 62 -4.80 4.32 -2.30
C ALA A 62 -4.07 3.01 -1.91
N PRO A 63 -3.96 2.70 -0.60
CA PRO A 63 -3.34 1.48 -0.15
C PRO A 63 -4.01 0.26 -0.76
N PHE A 64 -3.22 -0.74 -1.15
CA PHE A 64 -3.72 -1.98 -1.71
C PHE A 64 -3.07 -3.18 -1.04
N GLU A 65 -3.82 -4.27 -0.96
CA GLU A 65 -3.31 -5.55 -0.48
C GLU A 65 -2.58 -6.26 -1.64
N ALA A 66 -1.33 -6.65 -1.41
CA ALA A 66 -0.57 -7.44 -2.38
C ALA A 66 -0.27 -8.83 -1.81
N LYS A 67 -0.35 -9.83 -2.69
CA LYS A 67 0.01 -11.22 -2.36
C LYS A 67 1.45 -11.51 -2.77
N ALA A 68 1.98 -12.67 -2.38
CA ALA A 68 3.32 -13.08 -2.77
C ALA A 68 3.46 -13.09 -4.31
N ALA A 69 4.49 -12.40 -4.82
CA ALA A 69 4.80 -12.22 -6.24
C ALA A 69 3.77 -11.43 -7.07
N ASP A 70 3.04 -10.48 -6.45
CA ASP A 70 2.12 -9.60 -7.19
C ASP A 70 2.85 -8.68 -8.18
N LYS A 71 2.21 -8.40 -9.32
CA LYS A 71 2.78 -7.60 -10.41
C LYS A 71 2.09 -6.25 -10.47
N ILE A 72 2.88 -5.19 -10.38
CA ILE A 72 2.42 -3.82 -10.52
C ILE A 72 2.63 -3.36 -11.96
N VAL A 73 1.56 -2.92 -12.63
CA VAL A 73 1.60 -2.47 -14.01
C VAL A 73 1.11 -1.03 -14.08
N PHE A 74 1.92 -0.18 -14.70
CA PHE A 74 1.51 1.16 -15.07
C PHE A 74 1.05 1.17 -16.53
N ARG A 75 -0.10 1.78 -16.79
CA ARG A 75 -0.67 1.87 -18.14
C ARG A 75 -1.11 3.29 -18.40
N ALA A 76 -0.72 3.81 -19.56
CA ALA A 76 -1.38 4.96 -20.16
C ALA A 76 -2.82 4.58 -20.54
N SER A 77 -3.78 5.47 -20.30
CA SER A 77 -5.16 5.32 -20.77
C SER A 77 -5.53 6.51 -21.63
N GLY A 78 -5.52 6.33 -22.96
CA GLY A 78 -5.88 7.35 -23.94
C GLY A 78 -5.92 6.79 -25.35
N THR A 79 -6.36 7.62 -26.30
CA THR A 79 -6.47 7.28 -27.73
C THR A 79 -5.19 7.54 -28.51
N ASP A 80 -4.25 8.27 -27.92
CA ASP A 80 -3.00 8.68 -28.54
C ASP A 80 -1.81 8.00 -27.83
N ASP A 81 -1.18 7.05 -28.53
CA ASP A 81 -0.04 6.24 -28.05
C ASP A 81 1.32 6.87 -28.39
N THR A 82 1.34 8.10 -28.87
CA THR A 82 2.54 8.65 -29.52
C THR A 82 3.66 9.02 -28.56
N LEU A 83 3.35 9.39 -27.32
CA LEU A 83 4.32 9.66 -26.26
C LEU A 83 3.69 9.37 -24.88
N GLY A 84 3.95 8.18 -24.32
CA GLY A 84 3.52 7.86 -22.95
C GLY A 84 4.24 8.74 -21.92
N GLY A 85 3.55 9.12 -20.84
CA GLY A 85 4.18 9.83 -19.73
C GLY A 85 5.34 9.04 -19.12
N TYR A 86 6.41 9.73 -18.75
CA TYR A 86 7.55 9.15 -18.04
C TYR A 86 7.15 8.93 -16.58
N ILE A 87 7.32 7.69 -16.11
CA ILE A 87 7.07 7.30 -14.73
C ILE A 87 8.42 7.10 -14.07
N ASP A 88 8.63 7.79 -12.96
CA ASP A 88 9.86 7.71 -12.19
C ASP A 88 9.56 7.80 -10.68
N ASN A 89 10.60 7.63 -9.86
CA ASN A 89 10.54 7.71 -8.41
C ASN A 89 9.48 6.77 -7.81
N ILE A 90 9.38 5.56 -8.37
CA ILE A 90 8.43 4.56 -7.88
C ILE A 90 8.92 4.07 -6.51
N ASN A 91 8.15 4.38 -5.48
CA ASN A 91 8.39 3.97 -4.11
C ASN A 91 7.23 3.10 -3.61
N LEU A 92 7.58 1.97 -3.00
CA LEU A 92 6.62 1.03 -2.42
C LEU A 92 6.96 0.86 -0.95
N THR A 93 6.00 1.17 -0.09
CA THR A 93 6.18 1.06 1.35
C THR A 93 5.17 0.08 1.91
N ALA A 94 5.67 -0.96 2.57
CA ALA A 94 4.84 -1.89 3.31
C ALA A 94 4.37 -1.22 4.60
N VAL A 95 3.06 -1.12 4.76
CA VAL A 95 2.45 -0.63 6.01
C VAL A 95 2.31 -1.82 6.95
N PRO A 96 2.85 -1.75 8.18
CA PRO A 96 2.67 -2.82 9.16
C PRO A 96 1.18 -3.10 9.34
N GLU A 97 0.79 -4.36 9.19
CA GLU A 97 -0.61 -4.73 9.24
C GLU A 97 -1.29 -4.15 10.49
N PRO A 98 -2.56 -3.72 10.40
CA PRO A 98 -3.30 -3.24 11.57
C PRO A 98 -3.26 -4.23 12.76
N GLY A 99 -3.16 -5.53 12.46
CA GLY A 99 -2.96 -6.59 13.45
C GLY A 99 -1.63 -6.48 14.22
N THR A 100 -0.54 -6.02 13.60
CA THR A 100 0.75 -5.84 14.28
C THR A 100 0.65 -4.80 15.39
N TRP A 101 -0.07 -3.70 15.15
CA TRP A 101 -0.34 -2.70 16.18
C TRP A 101 -1.24 -3.25 17.28
N ALA A 102 -2.29 -4.00 16.91
CA ALA A 102 -3.14 -4.67 17.87
C ALA A 102 -2.36 -5.65 18.76
N LEU A 103 -1.43 -6.42 18.18
CA LEU A 103 -0.56 -7.34 18.91
C LEU A 103 0.45 -6.60 19.80
N LEU A 104 0.99 -5.48 19.34
CA LEU A 104 1.88 -4.62 20.16
C LEU A 104 1.13 -4.11 21.40
N PHE A 105 -0.06 -3.55 21.21
CA PHE A 105 -0.89 -3.09 22.34
C PHE A 105 -1.34 -4.24 23.22
N THR A 106 -1.68 -5.39 22.65
CA THR A 106 -2.02 -6.58 23.41
C THR A 106 -0.82 -7.04 24.26
N GLY A 107 0.39 -7.00 23.71
CA GLY A 107 1.63 -7.27 24.44
C GLY A 107 1.82 -6.31 25.63
N PHE A 108 1.63 -5.01 25.40
CA PHE A 108 1.71 -4.01 26.47
C PHE A 108 0.63 -4.18 27.54
N LEU A 109 -0.62 -4.46 27.14
CA LEU A 109 -1.72 -4.72 28.06
C LEU A 109 -1.46 -5.98 28.90
N ALA A 110 -0.95 -7.05 28.27
CA ALA A 110 -0.59 -8.27 28.97
C ALA A 110 0.49 -8.02 30.02
N ILE A 111 1.60 -7.37 29.65
CA ILE A 111 2.71 -7.04 30.58
C ILE A 111 2.22 -6.13 31.71
N GLY A 112 1.46 -5.07 31.38
CA GLY A 112 0.89 -4.15 32.35
C GLY A 112 -0.06 -4.83 33.34
N SER A 113 -0.86 -5.79 32.88
CA SER A 113 -1.76 -6.56 33.74
C SER A 113 -1.01 -7.43 34.76
N VAL A 114 0.10 -8.06 34.34
CA VAL A 114 0.95 -8.87 35.22
C VAL A 114 1.61 -8.00 36.28
N LEU A 115 2.17 -6.85 35.89
CA LEU A 115 2.78 -5.89 36.81
C LEU A 115 1.79 -5.34 37.85
N ARG A 116 0.53 -5.10 37.46
CA ARG A 116 -0.51 -4.63 38.39
C ARG A 116 -0.85 -5.65 39.47
N ARG A 117 -0.85 -6.96 39.14
CA ARG A 117 -1.13 -8.02 40.13
C ARG A 117 -0.07 -8.12 41.21
N ARG A 118 1.21 -7.86 40.87
CA ARG A 118 2.35 -7.94 41.81
C ARG A 118 2.38 -6.81 42.84
N ARG A 119 1.59 -5.74 42.65
CA ARG A 119 1.56 -4.58 43.56
C ARG A 119 0.59 -4.72 44.74
N ASN A 120 -0.24 -5.76 44.76
CA ASN A 120 -1.20 -5.98 45.85
C ASN A 120 -0.63 -6.75 47.05
N ASP A 121 0.62 -7.21 47.01
CA ASP A 121 1.26 -7.96 48.11
C ASP A 121 2.02 -7.06 49.11
N VAL A 122 1.50 -5.85 49.40
CA VAL A 122 2.02 -5.05 50.52
C VAL A 122 1.40 -5.55 51.82
N ILE A 123 2.19 -6.35 52.54
CA ILE A 123 1.85 -6.93 53.84
C ILE A 123 1.62 -5.81 54.86
N SER A 124 0.43 -5.79 55.46
CA SER A 124 0.09 -4.98 56.62
C SER A 124 0.77 -5.58 57.86
N PHE A 125 1.70 -4.86 58.49
CA PHE A 125 2.18 -5.20 59.83
C PHE A 125 1.24 -4.58 60.87
N ALA A 126 0.48 -5.44 61.54
CA ALA A 126 -0.24 -5.14 62.78
C ALA A 126 0.56 -5.68 63.97
#